data_AF-A0A4T0UKL3-F1
#
_entry.id   AF-A0A4T0UKL3-F1
#
_cell.length_a   1.000
_cell.length_b   1.000
_cell.length_c   1.000
_cell.angle_alpha   90.00
_cell.angle_beta   90.00
_cell.angle_gamma   90.00
#
_symmetry.space_group_name_H-M   'P 1'
#
loop_
_entity.id
_entity.type
_entity.pdbx_description
1 polymer ?
#
loop_
_entity_poly.entity_id
_entity_poly.type
_entity_poly.pdbx_seq_one_letter_code
_entity_poly.pdbx_strand_id
1 'polypeptide(L)'
;MPSPRRRPTPVLLVLAAHPARTVLLAAVLPVAAALAGRPAREVWLVAATALCGQVLLAWAGDAADAARPGSSARPGRPVADGRLDLGTAWFAAAVAGLVLVPLAVANGWPAGCCYLASVAVGLLGTRLGRTGPFSWWSWALGWALYPAFLSLGGWGGLHRGDPPEPVLVGLAALAGVGVHVLVSTWELVEQREDGWDTLPLRLGLALGANRLLLACLVYLALVAAATAWAGTQLGLAAGGS
;
A
#
# COMPACT_ATOMS: atom_id res chain seq x y z
N MET A 1 -2.55 41.20 -8.50
CA MET A 1 -2.18 39.77 -8.64
C MET A 1 -3.46 38.95 -8.74
N PRO A 2 -3.63 38.08 -9.74
CA PRO A 2 -4.80 37.20 -9.79
C PRO A 2 -4.75 36.26 -8.59
N SER A 3 -5.82 36.20 -7.79
CA SER A 3 -5.96 35.19 -6.74
C SER A 3 -5.77 33.81 -7.37
N PRO A 4 -4.92 32.93 -6.83
CA PRO A 4 -4.78 31.57 -7.37
C PRO A 4 -6.17 30.92 -7.43
N ARG A 5 -6.59 30.48 -8.62
CA ARG A 5 -7.89 29.82 -8.80
C ARG A 5 -7.99 28.67 -7.80
N ARG A 6 -8.94 28.75 -6.87
CA ARG A 6 -9.22 27.66 -5.93
C ARG A 6 -9.58 26.43 -6.75
N ARG A 7 -8.78 25.37 -6.64
CA ARG A 7 -9.08 24.08 -7.28
C ARG A 7 -10.35 23.51 -6.62
N PRO A 8 -11.25 22.87 -7.37
CA PRO A 8 -12.47 22.30 -6.80
C PRO A 8 -12.15 21.10 -5.90
N THR A 9 -12.99 20.84 -4.90
CA THR A 9 -12.80 19.78 -3.90
C THR A 9 -12.50 18.39 -4.49
N PRO A 10 -13.17 17.92 -5.57
CA PRO A 10 -12.85 16.62 -6.17
C PRO A 10 -11.40 16.54 -6.68
N VAL A 11 -10.88 17.62 -7.26
CA VAL A 11 -9.48 17.68 -7.72
C VAL A 11 -8.53 17.62 -6.53
N LEU A 12 -8.87 18.28 -5.42
CA LEU A 12 -8.07 18.23 -4.20
C LEU A 12 -8.07 16.83 -3.57
N LEU A 13 -9.20 16.11 -3.59
CA LEU A 13 -9.27 14.72 -3.15
C LEU A 13 -8.41 13.80 -4.01
N VAL A 14 -8.44 13.95 -5.34
CA VAL A 14 -7.56 13.18 -6.25
C VAL A 14 -6.09 13.46 -5.94
N LEU A 15 -5.72 14.71 -5.68
CA LEU A 15 -4.34 15.06 -5.33
C LEU A 15 -3.92 14.52 -3.96
N ALA A 16 -4.81 14.59 -2.96
CA ALA A 16 -4.59 14.02 -1.62
C ALA A 16 -4.51 12.49 -1.65
N ALA A 17 -5.06 11.84 -2.68
CA ALA A 17 -4.89 10.41 -2.89
C ALA A 17 -3.49 10.06 -3.44
N HIS A 18 -2.58 11.00 -3.69
CA HIS A 18 -1.24 10.75 -4.24
C HIS A 18 -1.27 9.81 -5.46
N PRO A 19 -1.87 10.24 -6.59
CA PRO A 19 -2.38 9.35 -7.62
C PRO A 19 -1.31 8.43 -8.21
N ALA A 20 -0.09 8.93 -8.44
CA ALA A 20 1.01 8.11 -8.95
C ALA A 20 1.40 6.98 -7.97
N ARG A 21 1.56 7.29 -6.68
CA ARG A 21 1.90 6.28 -5.66
C ARG A 21 0.75 5.30 -5.47
N THR A 22 -0.48 5.80 -5.38
CA THR A 22 -1.68 4.97 -5.21
C THR A 22 -1.88 3.99 -6.35
N VAL A 23 -1.74 4.44 -7.60
CA VAL A 23 -1.84 3.55 -8.76
C VAL A 23 -0.71 2.52 -8.75
N LEU A 24 0.53 2.92 -8.44
CA LEU A 24 1.68 2.01 -8.38
C LEU A 24 1.45 0.89 -7.35
N LEU A 25 1.01 1.24 -6.15
CA LEU A 25 0.76 0.25 -5.08
C LEU A 25 -0.48 -0.60 -5.38
N ALA A 26 -1.54 0.00 -5.94
CA ALA A 26 -2.77 -0.72 -6.28
C ALA A 26 -2.57 -1.72 -7.42
N ALA A 27 -1.59 -1.52 -8.30
CA ALA A 27 -1.30 -2.41 -9.43
C ALA A 27 -0.69 -3.76 -9.01
N VAL A 28 -0.07 -3.86 -7.83
CA VAL A 28 0.66 -5.05 -7.38
C VAL A 28 -0.22 -6.30 -7.37
N LEU A 29 -1.37 -6.22 -6.71
CA LEU A 29 -2.31 -7.33 -6.56
C LEU A 29 -2.97 -7.78 -7.89
N PRO A 30 -3.52 -6.88 -8.73
CA PRO A 30 -4.10 -7.31 -10.00
C PRO A 30 -3.05 -7.82 -11.00
N VAL A 31 -1.81 -7.30 -10.99
CA VAL A 31 -0.73 -7.88 -11.79
C VAL A 31 -0.40 -9.29 -11.32
N ALA A 32 -0.27 -9.52 -10.01
CA ALA A 32 -0.06 -10.86 -9.46
C ALA A 32 -1.21 -11.81 -9.81
N ALA A 33 -2.47 -11.35 -9.71
CA ALA A 33 -3.65 -12.09 -10.12
C ALA A 33 -3.62 -12.47 -11.61
N ALA A 34 -3.24 -11.53 -12.48
CA ALA A 34 -3.13 -11.78 -13.92
C ALA A 34 -2.01 -12.78 -14.25
N LEU A 35 -0.85 -12.66 -13.60
CA LEU A 35 0.27 -13.60 -13.75
C LEU A 35 -0.08 -15.01 -13.25
N ALA A 36 -0.98 -15.12 -12.27
CA ALA A 36 -1.53 -16.39 -11.80
C ALA A 36 -2.63 -16.97 -12.74
N GLY A 37 -2.86 -16.38 -13.91
CA GLY A 37 -3.82 -16.88 -14.90
C GLY A 37 -5.29 -16.67 -14.54
N ARG A 38 -5.59 -15.72 -13.63
CA ARG A 38 -6.99 -15.45 -13.24
C ARG A 38 -7.81 -14.89 -14.40
N PRO A 39 -9.12 -15.21 -14.46
CA PRO A 39 -9.99 -14.62 -15.46
C PRO A 39 -10.07 -13.10 -15.30
N ALA A 40 -10.19 -12.37 -16.41
CA ALA A 40 -10.14 -10.91 -16.43
C ALA A 40 -11.11 -10.24 -15.44
N ARG A 41 -12.30 -10.81 -15.24
CA ARG A 41 -13.29 -10.31 -14.26
C ARG A 41 -12.74 -10.26 -12.83
N GLU A 42 -11.94 -11.26 -12.44
CA GLU A 42 -11.36 -11.36 -11.09
C GLU A 42 -10.17 -10.41 -10.96
N VAL A 43 -9.36 -10.28 -12.01
CA VAL A 43 -8.28 -9.28 -12.07
C VAL A 43 -8.84 -7.86 -11.87
N TRP A 44 -9.94 -7.52 -12.55
CA TRP A 44 -10.59 -6.21 -12.41
C TRP A 44 -11.19 -6.00 -11.03
N LEU A 45 -11.80 -7.03 -10.44
CA LEU A 45 -12.31 -6.96 -9.08
C LEU A 45 -11.18 -6.72 -8.07
N VAL A 46 -10.08 -7.48 -8.19
CA VAL A 46 -8.87 -7.27 -7.37
C VAL A 46 -8.32 -5.86 -7.57
N ALA A 47 -8.28 -5.35 -8.80
CA ALA A 47 -7.82 -4.00 -9.10
C ALA A 47 -8.70 -2.93 -8.43
N ALA A 48 -10.03 -3.06 -8.50
CA ALA A 48 -10.97 -2.15 -7.86
C ALA A 48 -10.83 -2.17 -6.32
N THR A 49 -10.74 -3.36 -5.73
CA THR A 49 -10.50 -3.54 -4.29
C THR A 49 -9.18 -2.90 -3.87
N ALA A 50 -8.09 -3.20 -4.60
CA ALA A 50 -6.75 -2.68 -4.34
C ALA A 50 -6.69 -1.16 -4.43
N LEU A 51 -7.28 -0.58 -5.49
CA LEU A 51 -7.33 0.87 -5.70
C LEU A 51 -8.13 1.56 -4.59
N CYS A 52 -9.29 1.01 -4.21
CA CYS A 52 -10.11 1.57 -3.14
C CYS A 52 -9.36 1.56 -1.79
N GLY A 53 -8.67 0.46 -1.46
CA GLY A 53 -7.87 0.37 -0.25
C GLY A 53 -6.67 1.33 -0.24
N GLN A 54 -5.99 1.51 -1.37
CA GLN A 54 -4.87 2.46 -1.47
C GLN A 54 -5.34 3.92 -1.38
N VAL A 55 -6.46 4.28 -2.03
CA VAL A 55 -7.07 5.62 -1.90
C VAL A 55 -7.46 5.91 -0.44
N LEU A 56 -8.07 4.94 0.24
CA LEU A 56 -8.39 5.04 1.66
C LEU A 56 -7.16 5.30 2.52
N LEU A 57 -6.10 4.49 2.35
CA LEU A 57 -4.85 4.64 3.09
C LEU A 57 -4.18 5.99 2.82
N ALA A 58 -4.23 6.47 1.57
CA ALA A 58 -3.67 7.77 1.19
C ALA A 58 -4.40 8.93 1.89
N TRP A 59 -5.74 8.97 1.85
CA TRP A 59 -6.51 10.01 2.52
C TRP A 59 -6.39 9.97 4.03
N ALA A 60 -6.49 8.78 4.64
CA ALA A 60 -6.33 8.63 6.08
C ALA A 60 -4.91 9.02 6.53
N GLY A 61 -3.90 8.68 5.74
CA GLY A 61 -2.50 9.04 6.00
C GLY A 61 -2.25 10.54 5.90
N ASP A 62 -2.73 11.20 4.84
CA ASP A 62 -2.57 12.67 4.67
C ASP A 62 -3.32 13.44 5.76
N ALA A 63 -4.53 12.98 6.13
CA ALA A 63 -5.30 13.54 7.24
C ALA A 63 -4.60 13.33 8.60
N ALA A 64 -4.09 12.13 8.87
CA ALA A 64 -3.31 11.86 10.08
C ALA A 64 -2.05 12.75 10.13
N ASP A 65 -1.41 13.00 8.99
CA ASP A 65 -0.24 13.86 8.90
C ASP A 65 -0.50 15.32 9.17
N ALA A 66 -1.57 15.86 8.59
CA ALA A 66 -1.98 17.23 8.84
C ALA A 66 -2.43 17.45 10.30
N ALA A 67 -2.96 16.40 10.96
CA ALA A 67 -3.36 16.47 12.35
C ALA A 67 -2.20 16.37 13.36
N ARG A 68 -0.98 16.00 12.92
CA ARG A 68 0.17 15.86 13.83
C ARG A 68 0.65 17.23 14.32
N PRO A 69 0.90 17.38 15.64
CA PRO A 69 1.56 18.56 16.19
C PRO A 69 2.92 18.78 15.53
N GLY A 70 3.22 20.03 15.19
CA GLY A 70 4.49 20.39 14.53
C GLY A 70 4.57 19.95 13.06
N SER A 71 3.47 19.50 12.45
CA SER A 71 3.44 19.29 11.00
C SER A 71 3.62 20.63 10.28
N SER A 72 4.57 20.66 9.35
CA SER A 72 4.79 21.80 8.46
C SER A 72 3.75 21.80 7.33
N ALA A 73 3.34 22.97 6.86
CA ALA A 73 2.57 23.08 5.61
C ALA A 73 3.44 22.55 4.45
N ARG A 74 2.89 21.70 3.59
CA ARG A 74 3.66 20.98 2.56
C ARG A 74 3.09 21.21 1.16
N PRO A 75 3.73 22.06 0.34
CA PRO A 75 3.31 22.33 -1.02
C PRO A 75 3.01 21.04 -1.79
N GLY A 76 1.77 20.88 -2.23
CA GLY A 76 1.35 19.71 -2.99
C GLY A 76 0.59 18.66 -2.18
N ARG A 77 0.50 18.80 -0.85
CA ARG A 77 -0.39 18.02 0.02
C ARG A 77 -1.60 18.85 0.41
N PRO A 78 -2.77 18.67 -0.23
CA PRO A 78 -3.92 19.57 -0.07
C PRO A 78 -4.39 19.73 1.37
N VAL A 79 -4.31 18.68 2.20
CA VAL A 79 -4.73 18.74 3.60
C VAL A 79 -3.71 19.50 4.45
N ALA A 80 -2.42 19.19 4.31
CA ALA A 80 -1.35 19.87 5.05
C ALA A 80 -1.21 21.37 4.68
N ASP A 81 -1.54 21.75 3.44
CA ASP A 81 -1.55 23.14 2.98
C ASP A 81 -2.85 23.91 3.32
N GLY A 82 -3.82 23.28 3.98
CA GLY A 82 -5.12 23.86 4.30
C GLY A 82 -6.03 24.12 3.08
N ARG A 83 -5.68 23.60 1.89
CA ARG A 83 -6.52 23.71 0.68
C ARG A 83 -7.72 22.77 0.72
N LEU A 84 -7.56 21.63 1.38
CA LEU A 84 -8.59 20.64 1.65
C LEU A 84 -8.82 20.57 3.16
N ASP A 85 -10.08 20.69 3.58
CA ASP A 85 -10.45 20.58 4.98
C ASP A 85 -10.16 19.16 5.52
N LEU A 86 -9.65 19.10 6.76
CA LEU A 86 -9.27 17.86 7.43
C LEU A 86 -10.49 16.93 7.62
N GLY A 87 -11.64 17.48 7.98
CA GLY A 87 -12.90 16.73 8.13
C GLY A 87 -13.36 16.13 6.80
N THR A 88 -13.20 16.86 5.69
CA THR A 88 -13.51 16.38 4.35
C THR A 88 -12.62 15.19 3.95
N ALA A 89 -11.33 15.22 4.27
CA ALA A 89 -10.42 14.11 4.02
C ALA A 89 -10.79 12.85 4.83
N TRP A 90 -11.11 13.00 6.12
CA TRP A 90 -11.59 11.89 6.95
C TRP A 90 -12.93 11.33 6.49
N PHE A 91 -13.85 12.21 6.07
CA PHE A 91 -15.13 11.79 5.50
C PHE A 91 -14.93 10.96 4.22
N ALA A 92 -14.08 11.44 3.29
CA ALA A 92 -13.77 10.70 2.08
C ALA A 92 -13.11 9.34 2.38
N ALA A 93 -12.19 9.29 3.35
CA ALA A 93 -11.61 8.03 3.84
C ALA A 93 -12.68 7.10 4.43
N ALA A 94 -13.61 7.60 5.23
CA ALA A 94 -14.71 6.78 5.78
C ALA A 94 -15.60 6.20 4.68
N VAL A 95 -15.97 7.01 3.68
CA VAL A 95 -16.75 6.57 2.51
C VAL A 95 -15.99 5.50 1.72
N ALA A 96 -14.69 5.69 1.46
CA ALA A 96 -13.88 4.66 0.81
C ALA A 96 -13.83 3.36 1.64
N GLY A 97 -13.87 3.44 2.96
CA GLY A 97 -13.93 2.27 3.84
C GLY A 97 -15.23 1.51 3.68
N LEU A 98 -16.36 2.22 3.63
CA LEU A 98 -17.67 1.62 3.38
C LEU A 98 -17.76 0.96 2.01
N VAL A 99 -17.15 1.55 0.97
CA VAL A 99 -17.08 0.97 -0.39
C VAL A 99 -16.12 -0.22 -0.45
N LEU A 100 -15.03 -0.17 0.32
CA LEU A 100 -14.02 -1.22 0.32
C LEU A 100 -14.58 -2.55 0.85
N VAL A 101 -15.43 -2.53 1.88
CA VAL A 101 -15.99 -3.74 2.49
C VAL A 101 -16.70 -4.65 1.48
N PRO A 102 -17.71 -4.19 0.70
CA PRO A 102 -18.35 -5.04 -0.29
C PRO A 102 -17.40 -5.44 -1.43
N LEU A 103 -16.46 -4.59 -1.85
CA LEU A 103 -15.43 -4.95 -2.84
C LEU A 103 -14.53 -6.09 -2.34
N ALA A 104 -14.10 -6.02 -1.08
CA ALA A 104 -13.29 -7.05 -0.45
C ALA A 104 -14.07 -8.37 -0.32
N VAL A 105 -15.32 -8.32 0.16
CA VAL A 105 -16.19 -9.50 0.31
C VAL A 105 -16.57 -10.12 -1.03
N ALA A 106 -16.67 -9.34 -2.11
CA ALA A 106 -16.92 -9.86 -3.46
C ALA A 106 -15.79 -10.76 -3.99
N ASN A 107 -14.58 -10.66 -3.42
CA ASN A 107 -13.48 -11.59 -3.68
C ASN A 107 -13.62 -12.89 -2.85
N GLY A 108 -14.64 -13.02 -2.00
CA GLY A 108 -14.83 -14.12 -1.04
C GLY A 108 -14.57 -13.67 0.40
N TRP A 109 -15.34 -14.19 1.35
CA TRP A 109 -15.26 -13.78 2.75
C TRP A 109 -13.85 -13.95 3.37
N PRO A 110 -13.17 -15.11 3.27
CA PRO A 110 -11.83 -15.27 3.86
C PRO A 110 -10.80 -14.31 3.24
N ALA A 111 -10.80 -14.20 1.91
CA ALA A 111 -9.94 -13.27 1.18
C ALA A 111 -10.22 -11.81 1.59
N GLY A 112 -11.50 -11.43 1.61
CA GLY A 112 -11.95 -10.11 2.03
C GLY A 112 -11.48 -9.76 3.43
N CYS A 113 -11.57 -10.69 4.38
CA CYS A 113 -11.02 -10.52 5.74
C CYS A 113 -9.51 -10.29 5.74
N CYS A 114 -8.74 -11.06 4.96
CA CYS A 114 -7.29 -10.84 4.83
C CYS A 114 -6.97 -9.44 4.25
N TYR A 115 -7.70 -9.00 3.22
CA TYR A 115 -7.48 -7.68 2.63
C TYR A 115 -7.88 -6.54 3.58
N LEU A 116 -9.03 -6.65 4.24
CA LEU A 116 -9.48 -5.68 5.24
C LEU A 116 -8.52 -5.61 6.44
N ALA A 117 -8.01 -6.76 6.90
CA ALA A 117 -6.98 -6.80 7.93
C ALA A 117 -5.69 -6.10 7.47
N SER A 118 -5.26 -6.31 6.21
CA SER A 118 -4.11 -5.62 5.63
C SER A 118 -4.28 -4.10 5.64
N VAL A 119 -5.45 -3.62 5.23
CA VAL A 119 -5.79 -2.20 5.25
C VAL A 119 -5.88 -1.67 6.68
N ALA A 120 -6.46 -2.41 7.62
CA ALA A 120 -6.51 -2.04 9.03
C ALA A 120 -5.10 -1.91 9.65
N VAL A 121 -4.19 -2.83 9.32
CA VAL A 121 -2.77 -2.75 9.67
C VAL A 121 -2.13 -1.50 9.08
N GLY A 122 -2.41 -1.18 7.82
CA GLY A 122 -1.95 0.06 7.19
C GLY A 122 -2.44 1.31 7.91
N LEU A 123 -3.73 1.37 8.26
CA LEU A 123 -4.32 2.47 9.04
C LEU A 123 -3.69 2.60 10.42
N LEU A 124 -3.48 1.48 11.13
CA LEU A 124 -2.74 1.47 12.40
C LEU A 124 -1.30 1.98 12.22
N GLY A 125 -0.65 1.57 11.14
CA GLY A 125 0.69 2.03 10.75
C GLY A 125 0.77 3.53 10.49
N THR A 126 -0.34 4.19 10.11
CA THR A 126 -0.34 5.66 9.99
C THR A 126 -0.22 6.38 11.34
N ARG A 127 -0.50 5.69 12.45
CA ARG A 127 -0.49 6.24 13.81
C ARG A 127 0.63 5.68 14.69
N LEU A 128 0.89 4.38 14.59
CA LEU A 128 1.77 3.64 15.50
C LEU A 128 3.14 3.37 14.88
N GLY A 129 4.19 3.89 15.51
CA GLY A 129 5.59 3.60 15.14
C GLY A 129 6.03 4.16 13.79
N ARG A 130 5.20 4.99 13.13
CA ARG A 130 5.45 5.50 11.77
C ARG A 130 6.68 6.40 11.65
N THR A 131 6.97 7.15 12.70
CA THR A 131 8.09 8.12 12.73
C THR A 131 9.39 7.50 13.22
N GLY A 132 9.35 6.27 13.75
CA GLY A 132 10.48 5.61 14.38
C GLY A 132 11.15 4.54 13.51
N PRO A 133 12.21 3.90 14.05
CA PRO A 133 13.01 2.92 13.30
C PRO A 133 12.22 1.66 12.95
N PHE A 134 11.13 1.38 13.65
CA PHE A 134 10.25 0.25 13.39
C PHE A 134 9.13 0.54 12.36
N SER A 135 9.14 1.71 11.70
CA SER A 135 8.10 2.16 10.74
C SER A 135 7.72 1.17 9.62
N TRP A 136 8.56 0.17 9.35
CA TRP A 136 8.33 -0.87 8.35
C TRP A 136 7.35 -1.98 8.80
N TRP A 137 7.00 -2.07 10.09
CA TRP A 137 6.22 -3.19 10.64
C TRP A 137 4.86 -3.38 9.97
N SER A 138 4.14 -2.29 9.74
CA SER A 138 2.79 -2.30 9.16
C SER A 138 2.82 -2.69 7.69
N TRP A 139 3.90 -2.33 7.00
CA TRP A 139 4.15 -2.75 5.62
C TRP A 139 4.43 -4.24 5.54
N ALA A 140 5.31 -4.77 6.38
CA ALA A 140 5.60 -6.20 6.43
C ALA A 140 4.32 -7.01 6.72
N LEU A 141 3.59 -6.65 7.78
CA LEU A 141 2.39 -7.36 8.20
C LEU A 141 1.24 -7.21 7.19
N GLY A 142 1.03 -6.01 6.65
CA GLY A 142 0.00 -5.76 5.65
C GLY A 142 0.23 -6.56 4.36
N TRP A 143 1.48 -6.60 3.89
CA TRP A 143 1.83 -7.34 2.68
C TRP A 143 1.86 -8.85 2.88
N ALA A 144 2.19 -9.34 4.07
CA ALA A 144 2.10 -10.77 4.41
C ALA A 144 0.69 -11.36 4.21
N LEU A 145 -0.36 -10.51 4.23
CA LEU A 145 -1.75 -10.92 4.02
C LEU A 145 -2.14 -11.01 2.54
N TYR A 146 -1.34 -10.46 1.61
CA TYR A 146 -1.64 -10.44 0.18
C TYR A 146 -1.68 -11.83 -0.46
N PRO A 147 -0.75 -12.77 -0.15
CA PRO A 147 -0.85 -14.13 -0.66
C PRO A 147 -2.15 -14.83 -0.25
N ALA A 148 -2.62 -14.63 0.99
CA ALA A 148 -3.88 -15.20 1.46
C ALA A 148 -5.09 -14.56 0.77
N PHE A 149 -5.09 -13.22 0.60
CA PHE A 149 -6.12 -12.52 -0.16
C PHE A 149 -6.22 -13.04 -1.60
N LEU A 150 -5.09 -13.24 -2.28
CA LEU A 150 -5.09 -13.82 -3.60
C LEU A 150 -5.55 -15.27 -3.52
N SER A 151 -4.83 -16.16 -2.85
CA SER A 151 -5.09 -17.61 -2.88
C SER A 151 -6.52 -18.00 -2.48
N LEU A 152 -7.06 -17.39 -1.43
CA LEU A 152 -8.41 -17.69 -0.93
C LEU A 152 -9.52 -16.96 -1.70
N GLY A 153 -9.17 -16.09 -2.65
CA GLY A 153 -10.09 -15.16 -3.29
C GLY A 153 -10.48 -15.55 -4.71
N GLY A 154 -11.73 -15.29 -5.07
CA GLY A 154 -12.21 -15.29 -6.44
C GLY A 154 -13.66 -14.81 -6.54
N TRP A 155 -14.20 -14.79 -7.76
CA TRP A 155 -15.45 -14.09 -8.06
C TRP A 155 -16.63 -14.60 -7.22
N GLY A 156 -17.23 -13.74 -6.40
CA GLY A 156 -18.37 -14.08 -5.55
C GLY A 156 -18.05 -15.12 -4.47
N GLY A 157 -16.77 -15.33 -4.14
CA GLY A 157 -16.32 -16.37 -3.21
C GLY A 157 -16.40 -17.78 -3.77
N LEU A 158 -16.56 -17.94 -5.08
CA LEU A 158 -16.66 -19.24 -5.74
C LEU A 158 -15.31 -19.94 -5.92
N HIS A 159 -14.20 -19.22 -5.79
CA HIS A 159 -12.86 -19.80 -5.86
C HIS A 159 -12.40 -20.19 -4.45
N ARG A 160 -12.03 -21.47 -4.29
CA ARG A 160 -11.40 -21.99 -3.07
C ARG A 160 -10.01 -22.49 -3.46
N GLY A 161 -9.03 -21.60 -3.41
CA GLY A 161 -7.62 -22.01 -3.45
C GLY A 161 -7.17 -22.52 -2.08
N ASP A 162 -6.03 -23.20 -2.06
CA ASP A 162 -5.39 -23.63 -0.83
C ASP A 162 -4.82 -22.44 -0.04
N PRO A 163 -4.63 -22.55 1.29
CA PRO A 163 -3.87 -21.56 2.04
C PRO A 163 -2.51 -21.29 1.39
N PRO A 164 -2.03 -20.02 1.41
CA PRO A 164 -0.76 -19.71 0.78
C PRO A 164 0.39 -20.41 1.52
N GLU A 165 1.35 -20.89 0.75
CA GLU A 165 2.58 -21.46 1.30
C GLU A 165 3.32 -20.43 2.16
N PRO A 166 3.83 -20.81 3.35
CA PRO A 166 4.49 -19.88 4.27
C PRO A 166 5.65 -19.10 3.64
N VAL A 167 6.35 -19.68 2.66
CA VAL A 167 7.42 -19.00 1.92
C VAL A 167 6.90 -17.80 1.13
N LEU A 168 5.72 -17.90 0.52
CA LEU A 168 5.11 -16.79 -0.23
C LEU A 168 4.63 -15.69 0.72
N VAL A 169 4.15 -16.05 1.92
CA VAL A 169 3.80 -15.10 2.99
C VAL A 169 5.04 -14.32 3.44
N GLY A 170 6.16 -15.02 3.70
CA GLY A 170 7.42 -14.40 4.09
C GLY A 170 7.99 -13.47 3.00
N LEU A 171 7.98 -13.91 1.73
CA LEU A 171 8.44 -13.10 0.60
C LEU A 171 7.57 -11.86 0.38
N ALA A 172 6.25 -11.96 0.56
CA ALA A 172 5.36 -10.81 0.50
C ALA A 172 5.64 -9.81 1.63
N ALA A 173 5.89 -10.29 2.86
CA ALA A 173 6.29 -9.43 3.97
C ALA A 173 7.59 -8.67 3.67
N LEU A 174 8.60 -9.37 3.13
CA LEU A 174 9.87 -8.78 2.69
C LEU A 174 9.65 -7.75 1.57
N ALA A 175 8.81 -8.05 0.58
CA ALA A 175 8.43 -7.09 -0.46
C ALA A 175 7.81 -5.82 0.15
N GLY A 176 6.93 -5.96 1.15
CA GLY A 176 6.37 -4.83 1.90
C GLY A 176 7.45 -3.95 2.55
N VAL A 177 8.47 -4.54 3.17
CA VAL A 177 9.61 -3.80 3.73
C VAL A 177 10.37 -3.05 2.62
N GLY A 178 10.66 -3.70 1.50
CA GLY A 178 11.34 -3.07 0.37
C GLY A 178 10.54 -1.91 -0.20
N VAL A 179 9.23 -2.09 -0.40
CA VAL A 179 8.35 -1.03 -0.92
C VAL A 179 8.24 0.13 0.06
N HIS A 180 8.19 -0.10 1.38
CA HIS A 180 8.27 0.96 2.38
C HIS A 180 9.52 1.83 2.21
N VAL A 181 10.68 1.18 2.06
CA VAL A 181 11.96 1.88 1.83
C VAL A 181 11.88 2.66 0.51
N LEU A 182 11.43 2.04 -0.58
CA LEU A 182 11.32 2.66 -1.90
C LEU A 182 10.47 3.92 -1.85
N VAL A 183 9.25 3.84 -1.32
CA VAL A 183 8.35 5.00 -1.29
C VAL A 183 8.82 6.08 -0.33
N SER A 184 9.54 5.70 0.74
CA SER A 184 10.15 6.64 1.68
C SER A 184 11.31 7.41 1.06
N THR A 185 11.97 6.89 0.01
CA THR A 185 13.07 7.61 -0.66
C THR A 185 12.63 8.96 -1.22
N TRP A 186 11.36 9.10 -1.63
CA TRP A 186 10.81 10.35 -2.14
C TRP A 186 10.56 11.40 -1.07
N GLU A 187 10.54 11.01 0.21
CA GLU A 187 10.14 11.87 1.33
C GLU A 187 11.26 12.07 2.36
N LEU A 188 12.48 11.62 2.08
CA LEU A 188 13.57 11.62 3.08
C LEU A 188 13.87 13.02 3.63
N VAL A 189 13.81 14.05 2.78
CA VAL A 189 14.05 15.44 3.18
C VAL A 189 12.95 15.91 4.13
N GLU A 190 11.68 15.72 3.73
CA GLU A 190 10.52 16.12 4.53
C GLU A 190 10.47 15.36 5.87
N GLN A 191 10.79 14.07 5.87
CA GLN A 191 10.86 13.27 7.09
C GLN A 191 11.92 13.80 8.06
N ARG A 192 13.06 14.27 7.52
CA ARG A 192 14.13 14.85 8.33
C ARG A 192 13.75 16.21 8.90
N GLU A 193 13.06 17.04 8.12
CA GLU A 193 12.53 18.34 8.58
C GLU A 193 11.48 18.17 9.68
N ASP A 194 10.64 17.14 9.57
CA ASP A 194 9.66 16.75 10.58
C ASP A 194 10.30 16.05 11.81
N GLY A 195 11.62 15.87 11.84
CA GLY A 195 12.34 15.26 12.97
C GLY A 195 12.09 13.75 13.14
N TRP A 196 11.77 13.03 12.06
CA TRP A 196 11.58 11.58 12.13
C TRP A 196 12.91 10.83 12.20
N ASP A 197 12.82 9.56 12.57
CA ASP A 197 13.96 8.66 12.75
C ASP A 197 13.64 7.26 12.18
N THR A 198 13.11 7.24 10.96
CA THR A 198 12.72 6.00 10.29
C THR A 198 13.94 5.22 9.79
N LEU A 199 13.80 3.90 9.67
CA LEU A 199 14.87 3.07 9.09
C LEU A 199 15.26 3.51 7.67
N PRO A 200 14.32 3.83 6.75
CA PRO A 200 14.67 4.41 5.45
C PRO A 200 15.47 5.72 5.56
N LEU A 201 15.14 6.60 6.52
CA LEU A 201 15.88 7.85 6.72
C LEU A 201 17.29 7.60 7.23
N ARG A 202 17.47 6.71 8.22
CA ARG A 202 18.80 6.32 8.70
C ARG A 202 19.66 5.74 7.57
N LEU A 203 19.10 4.85 6.75
CA LEU A 203 19.78 4.30 5.60
C LEU A 203 20.08 5.36 4.53
N GLY A 204 19.16 6.30 4.31
CA GLY A 204 19.33 7.39 3.35
C GLY A 204 20.45 8.35 3.75
N LEU A 205 20.57 8.65 5.05
CA LEU A 205 21.67 9.45 5.60
C LEU A 205 23.03 8.71 5.54
N ALA A 206 23.04 7.39 5.74
CA ALA A 206 24.25 6.59 5.72
C ALA A 206 24.78 6.29 4.30
N LEU A 207 23.88 5.97 3.37
CA LEU A 207 24.22 5.52 2.01
C LEU A 207 24.13 6.62 0.96
N GLY A 208 23.34 7.66 1.21
CA GLY A 208 22.88 8.61 0.20
C GLY A 208 21.69 8.08 -0.60
N ALA A 209 20.83 9.00 -1.07
CA ALA A 209 19.55 8.66 -1.71
C ALA A 209 19.70 7.75 -2.94
N ASN A 210 20.66 8.02 -3.82
CA ASN A 210 20.85 7.24 -5.05
C ASN A 210 21.28 5.79 -4.77
N ARG A 211 22.20 5.59 -3.80
CA ARG A 211 22.67 4.24 -3.43
C ARG A 211 21.58 3.48 -2.69
N LEU A 212 20.80 4.16 -1.85
CA LEU A 212 19.63 3.57 -1.21
C LEU A 212 18.58 3.12 -2.24
N LEU A 213 18.27 3.97 -3.23
CA LEU A 213 17.32 3.62 -4.29
C LEU A 213 17.81 2.39 -5.07
N LEU A 214 19.08 2.37 -5.50
CA LEU A 214 19.64 1.23 -6.20
C LEU A 214 19.60 -0.06 -5.35
N ALA A 215 20.02 0.01 -4.08
CA ALA A 215 19.99 -1.12 -3.17
C ALA A 215 18.55 -1.65 -2.96
N CYS A 216 17.59 -0.74 -2.85
CA CYS A 216 16.17 -1.08 -2.71
C CYS A 216 15.61 -1.75 -3.98
N LEU A 217 15.97 -1.24 -5.17
CA LEU A 217 15.56 -1.85 -6.44
C LEU A 217 16.16 -3.25 -6.61
N VAL A 218 17.43 -3.44 -6.27
CA VAL A 218 18.08 -4.77 -6.28
C VAL A 218 17.40 -5.71 -5.30
N TYR A 219 17.12 -5.25 -4.07
CA TYR A 219 16.40 -6.03 -3.06
C TYR A 219 15.02 -6.48 -3.56
N LEU A 220 14.22 -5.56 -4.11
CA LEU A 220 12.89 -5.87 -4.64
C LEU A 220 12.96 -6.83 -5.83
N ALA A 221 13.96 -6.69 -6.70
CA ALA A 221 14.19 -7.62 -7.81
C ALA A 221 14.53 -9.03 -7.32
N LEU A 222 15.37 -9.15 -6.28
CA LEU A 222 15.71 -10.44 -5.67
C LEU A 222 14.49 -11.09 -5.01
N VAL A 223 13.69 -10.31 -4.27
CA VAL A 223 12.44 -10.82 -3.67
C VAL A 223 11.46 -11.28 -4.75
N ALA A 224 11.28 -10.49 -5.81
CA ALA A 224 10.41 -10.87 -6.94
C ALA A 224 10.90 -12.14 -7.65
N ALA A 225 12.21 -12.27 -7.88
CA ALA A 225 12.81 -13.48 -8.45
C ALA A 225 12.60 -14.69 -7.55
N ALA A 226 12.78 -14.54 -6.23
CA ALA A 226 12.52 -15.60 -5.26
C ALA A 226 11.03 -15.98 -5.22
N THR A 227 10.11 -15.03 -5.34
CA THR A 227 8.67 -15.29 -5.42
C THR A 227 8.32 -16.08 -6.67
N ALA A 228 8.84 -15.67 -7.83
CA ALA A 228 8.63 -16.39 -9.09
C ALA A 228 9.19 -17.81 -9.02
N TRP A 229 10.42 -17.97 -8.51
CA TRP A 229 11.05 -19.28 -8.34
C TRP A 229 10.25 -20.18 -7.38
N ALA A 230 9.87 -19.68 -6.21
CA ALA A 230 9.03 -20.42 -5.27
C ALA A 230 7.70 -20.84 -5.91
N GLY A 231 7.05 -19.93 -6.65
CA GLY A 231 5.83 -20.24 -7.39
C GLY A 231 6.01 -21.37 -8.41
N THR A 232 7.12 -21.39 -9.15
CA THR A 232 7.40 -22.48 -10.11
C THR A 232 7.63 -23.83 -9.43
N GLN A 233 8.39 -23.87 -8.32
CA GLN A 233 8.65 -25.11 -7.59
C GLN A 233 7.37 -25.70 -7.01
N LEU A 234 6.51 -24.85 -6.45
CA LEU A 234 5.21 -25.27 -5.90
C LEU A 234 4.27 -25.79 -6.99
N GLY A 235 4.23 -25.12 -8.14
CA GLY A 235 3.44 -25.58 -9.30
C GLY A 235 3.91 -26.93 -9.85
N LEU A 236 5.23 -27.17 -9.90
CA LEU A 236 5.81 -28.46 -10.30
C LEU A 236 5.48 -29.58 -9.30
N ALA A 237 5.50 -29.29 -8.00
CA ALA A 237 5.16 -30.26 -6.96
C ALA A 237 3.67 -30.68 -7.03
N ALA A 238 2.76 -29.75 -7.33
CA ALA A 238 1.33 -30.03 -7.44
C ALA A 238 0.92 -30.79 -8.72
N GLY A 239 1.70 -30.68 -9.81
CA GLY A 239 1.43 -31.37 -11.07
C GLY A 239 1.99 -32.80 -11.16
N GLY A 240 2.79 -33.22 -10.17
CA GLY A 240 3.41 -34.55 -10.11
C GLY A 240 2.71 -35.56 -9.20
N SER A 241 1.64 -35.15 -8.51
CA SER A 241 0.77 -35.99 -7.67
C SER A 241 -0.54 -36.33 -8.38
#